data_AF-A0A924R5H5-F1
#
_entry.id   AF-A0A924R5H5-F1
#
_cell.length_a   1.000
_cell.length_b   1.000
_cell.length_c   1.000
_cell.angle_alpha   90.00
_cell.angle_beta   90.00
_cell.angle_gamma   90.00
#
_symmetry.space_group_name_H-M   'P 1'
#
loop_
_entity.id
_entity.type
_entity.pdbx_description
1 polymer ?
#
loop_
_entity_poly.entity_id
_entity_poly.type
_entity_poly.pdbx_seq_one_letter_code
_entity_poly.pdbx_strand_id
1 'polypeptide(L)'
;MDAQLLIDGLMAEAIDVPATADIIAVQQFSLDELKSRTRHLLAVVASTQEDECASDRADWVSTDEQTSLRLAQGARATLYHASGAMKYVSALTPMQALFKSVCDKETLTRQVNEAAKKLNIAEWAGDQGSIAFERLWQQKAQGTDKTGAVSEAVLSRIVGAYRHSVAGIPVYGAASVQVRPSAGERLDTARIVEREVAARQLALQLVRLLGTGRGQLAGGVIG
;
A
#
# COMPACT_ATOMS: atom_id res chain seq x y z
N MET A 1 21.95 13.18 20.73
CA MET A 1 21.11 14.34 20.35
C MET A 1 19.76 14.11 20.99
N ASP A 2 19.33 15.01 21.86
CA ASP A 2 18.14 14.82 22.69
C ASP A 2 16.88 14.97 21.83
N ALA A 3 16.03 13.94 21.83
CA ALA A 3 14.76 13.97 21.11
C ALA A 3 13.86 15.11 21.62
N GLN A 4 14.01 15.49 22.89
CA GLN A 4 13.26 16.58 23.50
C GLN A 4 13.63 17.93 22.88
N LEU A 5 14.93 18.20 22.69
CA LEU A 5 15.41 19.45 22.07
C LEU A 5 14.99 19.57 20.60
N LEU A 6 14.88 18.45 19.88
CA LEU A 6 14.39 18.45 18.50
C LEU A 6 12.88 18.74 18.43
N ILE A 7 12.11 18.19 19.37
CA ILE A 7 10.66 18.45 19.48
C ILE A 7 10.41 19.90 19.88
N ASP A 8 11.16 20.43 20.86
CA ASP A 8 11.02 21.82 21.31
C ASP A 8 11.41 22.81 20.22
N GLY A 9 12.44 22.50 19.42
CA GLY A 9 12.83 23.28 18.25
C GLY A 9 11.76 23.29 17.16
N LEU A 10 11.18 22.14 16.83
CA LEU A 10 10.09 22.02 15.84
C LEU A 10 8.81 22.72 16.30
N MET A 11 8.52 22.71 17.61
CA MET A 11 7.37 23.40 18.19
C MET A 11 7.55 24.92 18.18
N ALA A 12 8.77 25.41 18.40
CA ALA A 12 9.09 26.84 18.37
C ALA A 12 9.03 27.45 16.95
N GLU A 13 9.20 26.64 15.91
CA GLU A 13 9.06 27.07 14.51
C GLU A 13 7.60 27.00 14.00
N ALA A 14 6.70 26.32 14.70
CA ALA A 14 5.30 26.10 14.30
C ALA A 14 4.35 27.27 14.65
N ILE A 15 4.84 28.51 14.65
CA ILE A 15 4.10 29.68 15.20
C ILE A 15 2.96 30.17 14.29
N ASP A 16 2.88 29.74 13.02
CA ASP A 16 1.80 30.15 12.11
C ASP A 16 1.17 28.94 11.41
N VAL A 17 0.52 28.07 12.18
CA VAL A 17 -0.38 27.06 11.58
C VAL A 17 -1.72 27.76 11.28
N PRO A 18 -2.09 27.96 10.00
CA PRO A 18 -3.32 28.65 9.66
C PRO A 18 -4.53 27.90 10.25
N ALA A 19 -5.51 28.67 10.73
CA ALA A 19 -6.74 28.13 11.34
C ALA A 19 -7.56 27.25 10.36
N THR A 20 -7.27 27.35 9.07
CA THR A 20 -7.83 26.55 7.98
C THR A 20 -6.68 26.03 7.13
N ALA A 21 -6.58 24.71 6.96
CA ALA A 21 -5.73 24.08 5.97
C ALA A 21 -6.63 23.57 4.84
N ASP A 22 -6.46 24.10 3.63
CA ASP A 22 -7.15 23.59 2.46
C ASP A 22 -6.65 22.17 2.17
N ILE A 23 -7.56 21.19 2.28
CA ILE A 23 -7.28 19.83 1.83
C ILE A 23 -7.42 19.84 0.31
N ILE A 24 -6.31 20.09 -0.38
CA ILE A 24 -6.28 19.98 -1.84
C ILE A 24 -6.36 18.50 -2.17
N ALA A 25 -7.49 18.06 -2.72
CA ALA A 25 -7.58 16.75 -3.37
C ALA A 25 -6.61 16.76 -4.55
N VAL A 26 -5.45 16.14 -4.39
CA VAL A 26 -4.31 16.34 -5.30
C VAL A 26 -4.60 15.79 -6.71
N GLN A 27 -5.58 14.89 -6.88
CA GLN A 27 -6.15 14.50 -8.18
C GLN A 27 -7.38 13.62 -7.96
N GLN A 28 -8.48 13.87 -8.66
CA GLN A 28 -9.59 12.93 -8.78
C GLN A 28 -9.51 12.27 -10.15
N PHE A 29 -9.53 10.94 -10.19
CA PHE A 29 -9.63 10.20 -11.44
C PHE A 29 -11.10 9.97 -11.77
N SER A 30 -11.45 10.14 -13.04
CA SER A 30 -12.73 9.68 -13.55
C SER A 30 -12.83 8.16 -13.45
N LEU A 31 -14.07 7.65 -13.38
CA LEU A 31 -14.30 6.21 -13.36
C LEU A 31 -13.70 5.50 -14.59
N ASP A 32 -13.70 6.15 -15.75
CA ASP A 32 -13.15 5.59 -16.98
C ASP A 32 -11.62 5.49 -16.94
N GLU A 33 -10.94 6.49 -16.39
CA GLU A 33 -9.50 6.43 -16.14
C GLU A 33 -9.15 5.32 -15.16
N LEU A 34 -9.90 5.19 -14.06
CA LEU A 34 -9.69 4.11 -13.09
C LEU A 34 -9.90 2.72 -13.72
N LYS A 35 -10.94 2.56 -14.54
CA LYS A 35 -11.19 1.31 -15.29
C LYS A 35 -10.07 1.04 -16.30
N SER A 36 -9.59 2.05 -17.01
CA SER A 36 -8.48 1.94 -17.96
C SER A 36 -7.19 1.47 -17.26
N ARG A 37 -6.82 2.11 -16.14
CA ARG A 37 -5.67 1.72 -15.31
C ARG A 37 -5.81 0.30 -14.76
N THR A 38 -7.01 -0.07 -14.31
CA THR A 38 -7.31 -1.43 -13.84
C THR A 38 -7.11 -2.45 -14.96
N ARG A 39 -7.62 -2.19 -16.18
CA ARG A 39 -7.39 -3.06 -17.34
C ARG A 39 -5.92 -3.19 -17.67
N HIS A 40 -5.17 -2.08 -17.64
CA HIS A 40 -3.74 -2.10 -17.88
C HIS A 40 -3.01 -2.97 -16.85
N LEU A 41 -3.31 -2.83 -15.55
CA LEU A 41 -2.75 -3.73 -14.53
C LEU A 41 -3.04 -5.19 -14.87
N LEU A 42 -4.29 -5.51 -15.16
CA LEU A 42 -4.71 -6.89 -15.39
C LEU A 42 -4.05 -7.48 -16.63
N ALA A 43 -3.86 -6.70 -17.69
CA ALA A 43 -3.10 -7.12 -18.86
C ALA A 43 -1.63 -7.41 -18.53
N VAL A 44 -1.02 -6.59 -17.68
CA VAL A 44 0.35 -6.82 -17.20
C VAL A 44 0.43 -8.07 -16.30
N VAL A 45 -0.53 -8.26 -15.39
CA VAL A 45 -0.58 -9.47 -14.55
C VAL A 45 -0.77 -10.71 -15.42
N ALA A 46 -1.67 -10.65 -16.40
CA ALA A 46 -1.90 -11.74 -17.35
C ALA A 46 -0.64 -12.08 -18.15
N SER A 47 0.14 -11.09 -18.59
CA SER A 47 1.37 -11.36 -19.34
C SER A 47 2.50 -11.95 -18.47
N THR A 48 2.46 -11.75 -17.15
CA THR A 48 3.41 -12.38 -16.22
C THR A 48 3.03 -13.81 -15.82
N GLN A 49 1.79 -14.23 -16.06
CA GLN A 49 1.34 -15.58 -15.79
C GLN A 49 1.36 -16.35 -17.12
N GLU A 50 1.99 -17.52 -17.16
CA GLU A 50 1.96 -18.41 -18.34
C GLU A 50 0.53 -18.92 -18.66
N ASP A 51 -0.46 -18.56 -17.86
CA ASP A 51 -1.87 -18.91 -18.04
C ASP A 51 -2.61 -17.81 -18.81
N GLU A 52 -3.55 -18.22 -19.66
CA GLU A 52 -4.50 -17.38 -20.39
C GLU A 52 -5.47 -16.66 -19.43
N CYS A 53 -4.97 -15.74 -18.60
CA CYS A 53 -5.77 -14.77 -17.89
C CYS A 53 -6.28 -13.73 -18.90
N ALA A 54 -7.18 -14.13 -19.80
CA ALA A 54 -7.83 -13.24 -20.74
C ALA A 54 -8.72 -12.25 -19.95
N SER A 55 -8.18 -11.07 -19.64
CA SER A 55 -8.89 -9.96 -19.00
C SER A 55 -10.18 -9.57 -19.73
N ASP A 56 -10.26 -9.90 -21.02
CA ASP A 56 -11.38 -9.61 -21.91
C ASP A 56 -12.65 -10.37 -21.54
N ARG A 57 -12.54 -11.44 -20.72
CA ARG A 57 -13.67 -12.23 -20.21
C ARG A 57 -13.96 -11.99 -18.73
N ALA A 58 -13.36 -10.98 -18.10
CA ALA A 58 -13.64 -10.69 -16.71
C ALA A 58 -15.10 -10.24 -16.53
N ASP A 59 -15.80 -10.77 -15.55
CA ASP A 59 -17.13 -10.29 -15.18
C ASP A 59 -16.98 -9.04 -14.31
N TRP A 60 -17.26 -7.88 -14.90
CA TRP A 60 -17.26 -6.59 -14.22
C TRP A 60 -18.59 -6.38 -13.51
N VAL A 61 -18.57 -6.36 -12.18
CA VAL A 61 -19.72 -6.03 -11.35
C VAL A 61 -19.46 -4.68 -10.68
N SER A 62 -20.18 -3.65 -11.11
CA SER A 62 -20.04 -2.29 -10.58
C SER A 62 -21.18 -1.96 -9.61
N THR A 63 -20.84 -1.33 -8.49
CA THR A 63 -21.74 -0.63 -7.56
C THR A 63 -21.34 0.84 -7.50
N ASP A 64 -22.07 1.67 -6.76
CA ASP A 64 -21.70 3.09 -6.58
C ASP A 64 -20.31 3.23 -5.92
N GLU A 65 -19.97 2.33 -4.99
CA GLU A 65 -18.76 2.41 -4.19
C GLU A 65 -17.54 1.74 -4.84
N GLN A 66 -17.75 0.68 -5.62
CA GLN A 66 -16.65 -0.14 -6.14
C GLN A 66 -17.00 -0.91 -7.40
N THR A 67 -15.96 -1.26 -8.14
CA THR A 67 -16.02 -2.20 -9.25
C THR A 67 -15.25 -3.45 -8.85
N SER A 68 -15.92 -4.60 -8.87
CA SER A 68 -15.31 -5.91 -8.62
C SER A 68 -15.20 -6.70 -9.91
N LEU A 69 -14.06 -7.36 -10.09
CA LEU A 69 -13.78 -8.24 -11.21
C LEU A 69 -13.50 -9.64 -10.71
N ARG A 70 -14.18 -10.62 -11.30
CA ARG A 70 -13.84 -12.04 -11.14
C ARG A 70 -13.01 -12.46 -12.35
N LEU A 71 -11.84 -13.03 -12.07
CA LEU A 71 -10.88 -13.49 -13.07
C LEU A 71 -10.83 -15.02 -13.06
N ALA A 72 -10.09 -15.57 -14.02
CA ALA A 72 -9.86 -17.01 -14.11
C ALA A 72 -9.31 -17.59 -12.80
N GLN A 73 -9.57 -18.88 -12.58
CA GLN A 73 -9.06 -19.66 -11.45
C GLN A 73 -9.49 -19.16 -10.05
N GLY A 74 -10.37 -18.15 -9.97
CA GLY A 74 -10.85 -17.58 -8.72
C GLY A 74 -10.12 -16.31 -8.27
N ALA A 75 -9.21 -15.78 -9.10
CA ALA A 75 -8.55 -14.51 -8.83
C ALA A 75 -9.56 -13.35 -8.89
N ARG A 76 -9.27 -12.27 -8.15
CA ARG A 76 -10.19 -11.14 -7.99
C ARG A 76 -9.45 -9.83 -8.02
N ALA A 77 -10.06 -8.83 -8.64
CA ALA A 77 -9.64 -7.45 -8.49
C ALA A 77 -10.82 -6.59 -7.99
N THR A 78 -10.52 -5.62 -7.14
CA THR A 78 -11.50 -4.65 -6.64
C THR A 78 -10.91 -3.25 -6.80
N LEU A 79 -11.66 -2.39 -7.46
CA LEU A 79 -11.40 -0.97 -7.63
C LEU A 79 -12.39 -0.19 -6.76
N TYR A 80 -11.90 0.64 -5.85
CA TYR A 80 -12.72 1.48 -4.98
C TYR A 80 -12.86 2.87 -5.60
N HIS A 81 -14.09 3.29 -5.93
CA HIS A 81 -14.33 4.49 -6.74
C HIS A 81 -13.92 5.78 -6.04
N ALA A 82 -14.31 5.94 -4.77
CA ALA A 82 -14.02 7.17 -4.01
C ALA A 82 -12.52 7.45 -3.90
N SER A 83 -11.74 6.39 -3.62
CA SER A 83 -10.31 6.54 -3.37
C SER A 83 -9.44 6.31 -4.61
N GLY A 84 -9.94 5.65 -5.66
CA GLY A 84 -9.10 5.10 -6.73
C GLY A 84 -8.23 3.92 -6.31
N ALA A 85 -8.34 3.47 -5.04
CA ALA A 85 -7.57 2.34 -4.53
C ALA A 85 -7.94 1.07 -5.28
N MET A 86 -6.95 0.19 -5.45
CA MET A 86 -7.13 -1.08 -6.13
C MET A 86 -6.51 -2.22 -5.33
N LYS A 87 -7.19 -3.35 -5.34
CA LYS A 87 -6.73 -4.59 -4.70
C LYS A 87 -6.85 -5.73 -5.70
N TYR A 88 -5.71 -6.32 -6.05
CA TYR A 88 -5.65 -7.58 -6.76
C TYR A 88 -5.30 -8.71 -5.79
N VAL A 89 -6.04 -9.81 -5.85
CA VAL A 89 -5.80 -11.04 -5.08
C VAL A 89 -5.77 -12.20 -6.06
N SER A 90 -4.64 -12.89 -6.12
CA SER A 90 -4.52 -14.12 -6.89
C SER A 90 -5.38 -15.24 -6.27
N ALA A 91 -5.68 -16.28 -7.04
CA ALA A 91 -6.33 -17.48 -6.51
C ALA A 91 -5.35 -18.43 -5.78
N LEU A 92 -4.05 -18.07 -5.71
CA LEU A 92 -3.05 -18.95 -5.15
C LEU A 92 -3.28 -19.14 -3.65
N THR A 93 -3.40 -20.39 -3.21
CA THR A 93 -3.50 -20.63 -1.77
C THR A 93 -2.15 -20.34 -1.10
N PRO A 94 -2.14 -19.84 0.15
CA PRO A 94 -0.94 -19.52 0.91
C PRO A 94 0.16 -20.59 0.89
N MET A 95 -0.21 -21.86 0.97
CA MET A 95 0.75 -22.96 1.14
C MET A 95 1.20 -23.62 -0.18
N GLN A 96 0.63 -23.26 -1.32
CA GLN A 96 0.97 -23.88 -2.61
C GLN A 96 2.23 -23.29 -3.27
N ALA A 97 2.75 -22.17 -2.77
CA ALA A 97 3.90 -21.48 -3.37
C ALA A 97 4.92 -21.05 -2.29
N LEU A 98 5.44 -22.04 -1.56
CA LEU A 98 6.52 -21.83 -0.60
C LEU A 98 7.84 -21.56 -1.33
N PHE A 99 8.67 -20.69 -0.77
CA PHE A 99 10.03 -20.50 -1.27
C PHE A 99 10.84 -21.75 -0.96
N LYS A 100 11.53 -22.29 -1.96
CA LYS A 100 12.36 -23.51 -1.82
C LYS A 100 13.49 -23.34 -0.79
N SER A 101 13.94 -22.11 -0.60
CA SER A 101 15.00 -21.74 0.34
C SER A 101 14.75 -20.33 0.87
N VAL A 102 15.22 -20.05 2.09
CA VAL A 102 15.24 -18.69 2.63
C VAL A 102 16.39 -17.92 1.97
N CYS A 103 16.09 -17.06 1.01
CA CYS A 103 17.09 -16.17 0.42
C CYS A 103 17.43 -15.01 1.36
N ASP A 104 18.59 -14.38 1.13
CA ASP A 104 18.98 -13.17 1.84
C ASP A 104 18.07 -11.98 1.48
N LYS A 105 18.13 -10.93 2.30
CA LYS A 105 17.27 -9.75 2.16
C LYS A 105 17.47 -9.02 0.83
N GLU A 106 18.69 -8.95 0.30
CA GLU A 106 19.01 -8.25 -0.96
C GLU A 106 18.37 -8.98 -2.14
N THR A 107 18.51 -10.31 -2.19
CA THR A 107 17.87 -11.15 -3.19
C THR A 107 16.35 -11.01 -3.17
N LEU A 108 15.73 -11.02 -1.98
CA LEU A 108 14.29 -10.87 -1.84
C LEU A 108 13.81 -9.46 -2.23
N THR A 109 14.55 -8.42 -1.86
CA THR A 109 14.26 -7.04 -2.28
C THR A 109 14.32 -6.91 -3.80
N ARG A 110 15.35 -7.48 -4.44
CA ARG A 110 15.47 -7.51 -5.91
C ARG A 110 14.26 -8.19 -6.55
N GLN A 111 13.83 -9.34 -6.05
CA GLN A 111 12.66 -10.05 -6.56
C GLN A 111 11.38 -9.20 -6.48
N VAL A 112 11.15 -8.51 -5.36
CA VAL A 112 9.96 -7.66 -5.23
C VAL A 112 10.05 -6.42 -6.12
N ASN A 113 11.23 -5.83 -6.27
CA ASN A 113 11.45 -4.69 -7.17
C ASN A 113 11.26 -5.07 -8.64
N GLU A 114 11.74 -6.25 -9.07
CA GLU A 114 11.48 -6.77 -10.41
C GLU A 114 9.98 -7.00 -10.64
N ALA A 115 9.27 -7.57 -9.66
CA ALA A 115 7.82 -7.71 -9.75
C ALA A 115 7.10 -6.35 -9.84
N ALA A 116 7.51 -5.36 -9.06
CA ALA A 116 6.97 -4.00 -9.11
C ALA A 116 7.26 -3.29 -10.44
N LYS A 117 8.46 -3.49 -10.99
CA LYS A 117 8.86 -2.97 -12.29
C LYS A 117 8.04 -3.62 -13.41
N LYS A 118 7.85 -4.94 -13.38
CA LYS A 118 6.96 -5.66 -14.31
C LYS A 118 5.55 -5.09 -14.26
N LEU A 119 5.03 -4.81 -13.05
CA LEU A 119 3.72 -4.15 -12.83
C LEU A 119 3.66 -2.68 -13.19
N ASN A 120 4.79 -2.08 -13.58
CA ASN A 120 4.94 -0.68 -13.90
C ASN A 120 4.33 0.26 -12.84
N ILE A 121 4.56 -0.04 -11.55
CA ILE A 121 3.94 0.72 -10.47
C ILE A 121 4.35 2.21 -10.46
N ALA A 122 5.40 2.59 -11.18
CA ALA A 122 5.82 3.97 -11.33
C ALA A 122 4.77 4.85 -12.04
N GLU A 123 4.10 4.33 -13.08
CA GLU A 123 3.05 5.07 -13.80
C GLU A 123 1.85 5.41 -12.91
N TRP A 124 1.69 4.69 -11.80
CA TRP A 124 0.60 4.92 -10.87
C TRP A 124 0.79 6.17 -10.03
N ALA A 125 1.99 6.74 -10.03
CA ALA A 125 2.28 7.92 -9.26
C ALA A 125 1.64 9.19 -9.87
N GLY A 126 1.32 9.16 -11.18
CA GLY A 126 0.90 10.32 -11.97
C GLY A 126 2.05 11.28 -12.30
N ASP A 127 1.78 12.33 -13.09
CA ASP A 127 2.79 13.22 -13.68
C ASP A 127 3.72 13.92 -12.67
N GLN A 128 3.24 14.14 -11.45
CA GLN A 128 3.99 14.80 -10.37
C GLN A 128 4.37 13.83 -9.24
N GLY A 129 4.10 12.54 -9.42
CA GLY A 129 4.32 11.53 -8.41
C GLY A 129 5.60 10.73 -8.62
N SER A 130 6.09 10.13 -7.54
CA SER A 130 7.08 9.06 -7.58
C SER A 130 6.70 7.95 -6.60
N ILE A 131 6.98 6.70 -6.95
CA ILE A 131 6.79 5.56 -6.06
C ILE A 131 8.16 4.92 -5.82
N ALA A 132 8.58 4.86 -4.56
CA ALA A 132 9.89 4.37 -4.16
C ALA A 132 9.77 3.21 -3.17
N PHE A 133 10.67 2.23 -3.26
CA PHE A 133 10.73 1.13 -2.31
C PHE A 133 11.05 1.66 -0.90
N GLU A 134 10.30 1.21 0.10
CA GLU A 134 10.46 1.64 1.49
C GLU A 134 10.90 0.48 2.40
N ARG A 135 10.23 -0.67 2.29
CA ARG A 135 10.41 -1.75 3.25
C ARG A 135 10.09 -3.12 2.66
N LEU A 136 10.83 -4.13 3.11
CA LEU A 136 10.53 -5.55 2.89
C LEU A 136 9.97 -6.16 4.17
N TRP A 137 8.85 -6.86 4.08
CA TRP A 137 8.39 -7.81 5.11
C TRP A 137 8.53 -9.24 4.62
N GLN A 138 8.84 -10.14 5.54
CA GLN A 138 8.94 -11.57 5.30
C GLN A 138 8.00 -12.28 6.25
N GLN A 139 7.24 -13.23 5.74
CA GLN A 139 6.45 -14.15 6.55
C GLN A 139 7.08 -15.52 6.46
N LYS A 140 7.46 -16.06 7.63
CA LYS A 140 7.99 -17.42 7.77
C LYS A 140 6.92 -18.28 8.43
N ALA A 141 6.86 -19.55 8.03
CA ALA A 141 5.97 -20.55 8.62
C ALA A 141 6.82 -21.69 9.18
N GLN A 142 6.36 -22.29 10.26
CA GLN A 142 6.99 -23.43 10.89
C GLN A 142 5.88 -24.33 11.45
N GLY A 143 6.00 -25.63 11.26
CA GLY A 143 5.07 -26.62 11.79
C GLY A 143 5.70 -27.42 12.94
N THR A 144 4.84 -27.94 13.81
CA THR A 144 5.19 -28.90 14.85
C THR A 144 4.38 -30.17 14.61
N ASP A 145 5.02 -31.33 14.71
CA ASP A 145 4.32 -32.61 14.57
C ASP A 145 3.65 -33.05 15.89
N LYS A 146 3.00 -34.23 15.86
CA LYS A 146 2.29 -34.78 17.04
C LYS A 146 3.23 -35.17 18.19
N THR A 147 4.53 -35.31 17.94
CA THR A 147 5.55 -35.63 18.94
C THR A 147 6.18 -34.38 19.58
N GLY A 148 5.83 -33.19 19.06
CA GLY A 148 6.43 -31.93 19.48
C GLY A 148 7.70 -31.57 18.72
N ALA A 149 8.11 -32.35 17.71
CA ALA A 149 9.25 -32.02 16.88
C ALA A 149 8.91 -30.83 15.96
N VAL A 150 9.77 -29.82 15.97
CA VAL A 150 9.58 -28.58 15.21
C VAL A 150 10.34 -28.68 13.88
N SER A 151 9.65 -28.40 12.78
CA SER A 151 10.23 -28.36 11.43
C SER A 151 11.15 -27.16 11.21
N GLU A 152 11.94 -27.15 10.12
CA GLU A 152 12.66 -25.95 9.71
C GLU A 152 11.68 -24.84 9.29
N ALA A 153 12.00 -23.59 9.60
CA ALA A 153 11.19 -22.46 9.18
C ALA A 153 11.31 -22.22 7.67
N VAL A 154 10.19 -22.24 6.97
CA VAL A 154 10.11 -21.96 5.53
C VAL A 154 9.63 -20.53 5.28
N LEU A 155 10.18 -19.88 4.28
CA LEU A 155 9.69 -18.57 3.84
C LEU A 155 8.40 -18.78 3.03
N SER A 156 7.28 -18.29 3.56
CA SER A 156 5.98 -18.44 2.92
C SER A 156 5.62 -17.25 2.05
N ARG A 157 5.99 -16.02 2.46
CA ARG A 157 5.70 -14.79 1.71
C ARG A 157 6.77 -13.72 1.87
N ILE A 158 6.88 -12.88 0.84
CA ILE A 158 7.57 -11.59 0.90
C ILE A 158 6.64 -10.48 0.43
N VAL A 159 6.73 -9.31 1.06
CA VAL A 159 5.93 -8.13 0.71
C VAL A 159 6.85 -6.93 0.64
N GLY A 160 6.90 -6.28 -0.51
CA GLY A 160 7.53 -4.97 -0.66
C GLY A 160 6.50 -3.87 -0.48
N ALA A 161 6.77 -2.96 0.44
CA ALA A 161 6.09 -1.69 0.56
C ALA A 161 6.80 -0.63 -0.27
N TYR A 162 6.00 0.18 -0.94
CA TYR A 162 6.45 1.36 -1.64
C TYR A 162 5.70 2.59 -1.14
N ARG A 163 6.45 3.68 -1.03
CA ARG A 163 5.97 5.01 -0.65
C ARG A 163 5.69 5.81 -1.90
N HIS A 164 4.50 6.39 -1.99
CA HIS A 164 4.22 7.44 -2.97
C HIS A 164 4.67 8.78 -2.41
N SER A 165 5.28 9.60 -3.27
CA SER A 165 5.53 11.01 -3.02
C SER A 165 4.94 11.84 -4.15
N VAL A 166 4.42 13.03 -3.85
CA VAL A 166 3.94 13.99 -4.85
C VAL A 166 4.73 15.29 -4.69
N ALA A 167 5.30 15.79 -5.80
CA ALA A 167 6.20 16.94 -5.78
C ALA A 167 7.32 16.81 -4.71
N GLY A 168 7.82 15.58 -4.53
CA GLY A 168 8.84 15.26 -3.52
C GLY A 168 8.33 15.07 -2.09
N ILE A 169 7.04 15.31 -1.81
CA ILE A 169 6.45 15.17 -0.47
C ILE A 169 5.86 13.76 -0.31
N PRO A 170 6.33 12.96 0.68
CA PRO A 170 5.80 11.61 0.89
C PRO A 170 4.35 11.65 1.38
N VAL A 171 3.52 10.77 0.81
CA VAL A 171 2.14 10.55 1.26
C VAL A 171 2.18 9.73 2.55
N TYR A 172 1.81 10.38 3.66
CA TYR A 172 1.79 9.77 4.99
C TYR A 172 0.58 8.85 5.17
N GLY A 173 0.80 7.66 5.77
CA GLY A 173 -0.21 6.61 5.92
C GLY A 173 0.39 5.21 5.75
N ALA A 174 -0.47 4.19 5.65
CA ALA A 174 -0.04 2.85 5.23
C ALA A 174 0.64 2.89 3.86
N ALA A 175 1.57 1.96 3.57
CA ALA A 175 2.29 1.92 2.30
C ALA A 175 1.35 2.09 1.11
N SER A 176 1.68 3.05 0.23
CA SER A 176 0.86 3.45 -0.92
C SER A 176 0.73 2.32 -1.92
N VAL A 177 1.78 1.50 -2.06
CA VAL A 177 1.73 0.27 -2.84
C VAL A 177 2.33 -0.88 -2.04
N GLN A 178 1.67 -2.04 -2.09
CA GLN A 178 2.20 -3.31 -1.58
C GLN A 178 2.23 -4.30 -2.73
N VAL A 179 3.40 -4.85 -3.01
CA VAL A 179 3.59 -5.92 -4.00
C VAL A 179 4.03 -7.19 -3.27
N ARG A 180 3.29 -8.27 -3.49
CA ARG A 180 3.55 -9.58 -2.92
C ARG A 180 3.71 -10.59 -4.06
N PRO A 181 4.93 -10.97 -4.43
CA PRO A 181 5.15 -12.12 -5.29
C PRO A 181 5.00 -13.43 -4.51
N SER A 182 4.61 -14.51 -5.19
CA SER A 182 4.71 -15.88 -4.71
C SER A 182 6.06 -16.48 -5.09
N ALA A 183 6.39 -17.65 -4.51
CA ALA A 183 7.49 -18.44 -5.05
C ALA A 183 7.20 -18.78 -6.53
N GLY A 184 8.19 -18.55 -7.41
CA GLY A 184 8.03 -18.73 -8.86
C GLY A 184 7.59 -17.49 -9.64
N GLU A 185 7.87 -16.28 -9.14
CA GLU A 185 7.67 -14.99 -9.83
C GLU A 185 6.23 -14.59 -10.17
N ARG A 186 5.22 -15.36 -9.74
CA ARG A 186 3.82 -14.99 -9.94
C ARG A 186 3.40 -13.93 -8.92
N LEU A 187 2.53 -13.00 -9.31
CA LEU A 187 1.97 -12.03 -8.37
C LEU A 187 0.89 -12.69 -7.50
N ASP A 188 1.06 -12.65 -6.18
CA ASP A 188 0.07 -13.14 -5.21
C ASP A 188 -0.93 -12.03 -4.84
N THR A 189 -0.45 -10.83 -4.53
CA THR A 189 -1.30 -9.69 -4.17
C THR A 189 -0.63 -8.38 -4.59
N ALA A 190 -1.41 -7.46 -5.14
CA ALA A 190 -1.02 -6.06 -5.28
C ALA A 190 -2.10 -5.18 -4.65
N ARG A 191 -1.70 -4.28 -3.75
CA ARG A 191 -2.60 -3.30 -3.14
C ARG A 191 -2.06 -1.92 -3.43
N ILE A 192 -2.92 -1.05 -3.95
CA ILE A 192 -2.63 0.35 -4.19
C ILE A 192 -3.62 1.15 -3.35
N VAL A 193 -3.10 1.92 -2.41
CA VAL A 193 -3.86 2.79 -1.51
C VAL A 193 -3.65 4.22 -1.98
N GLU A 194 -4.71 4.82 -2.51
CA GLU A 194 -4.68 6.18 -3.04
C GLU A 194 -5.15 7.23 -2.01
N ARG A 195 -4.91 8.50 -2.39
CA ARG A 195 -4.64 9.69 -1.57
C ARG A 195 -5.68 10.08 -0.50
N GLU A 196 -6.94 9.71 -0.68
CA GLU A 196 -8.04 10.24 0.14
C GLU A 196 -7.99 9.75 1.61
N VAL A 197 -7.51 8.53 1.84
CA VAL A 197 -7.35 7.97 3.19
C VAL A 197 -6.19 8.65 3.93
N ALA A 198 -5.10 8.95 3.22
CA ALA A 198 -3.93 9.63 3.77
C ALA A 198 -4.24 11.09 4.13
N ALA A 199 -4.90 11.82 3.22
CA ALA A 199 -5.32 13.21 3.46
C ALA A 199 -6.30 13.30 4.64
N ARG A 200 -7.26 12.36 4.74
CA ARG A 200 -8.19 12.30 5.88
C ARG A 200 -7.49 11.95 7.20
N GLN A 201 -6.50 11.06 7.18
CA GLN A 201 -5.70 10.73 8.36
C GLN A 201 -4.82 11.89 8.81
N LEU A 202 -4.18 12.59 7.88
CA LEU A 202 -3.42 13.82 8.14
C LEU A 202 -4.32 14.91 8.72
N ALA A 203 -5.49 15.15 8.13
CA ALA A 203 -6.45 16.12 8.64
C ALA A 203 -6.90 15.76 10.07
N LEU A 204 -7.17 14.48 10.34
CA LEU A 204 -7.53 14.01 11.69
C LEU A 204 -6.37 14.11 12.69
N GLN A 205 -5.14 13.88 12.27
CA GLN A 205 -3.95 14.03 13.12
C GLN A 205 -3.68 15.51 13.42
N LEU A 206 -3.81 16.39 12.43
CA LEU A 206 -3.69 17.84 12.58
C LEU A 206 -4.79 18.38 13.51
N VAL A 207 -6.04 17.95 13.35
CA VAL A 207 -7.13 18.33 14.27
C VAL A 207 -6.86 17.87 15.70
N ARG A 208 -6.28 16.68 15.90
CA ARG A 208 -5.91 16.20 17.26
C ARG A 208 -4.77 17.01 17.88
N LEU A 209 -3.75 17.33 17.09
CA LEU A 209 -2.60 18.12 17.55
C LEU A 209 -3.00 19.58 17.84
N LEU A 210 -3.85 20.17 17.00
CA LEU A 210 -4.31 21.56 17.15
C LEU A 210 -5.45 21.70 18.18
N GLY A 211 -6.28 20.67 18.36
CA GLY A 211 -7.43 20.69 19.28
C GLY A 211 -7.08 20.44 20.76
N THR A 212 -5.93 19.83 21.05
CA THR A 212 -5.50 19.54 22.44
C THR A 212 -4.83 20.73 23.13
N GLY A 213 -4.45 21.78 22.41
CA GLY A 213 -3.76 22.96 22.96
C GLY A 213 -4.64 23.97 23.71
N ARG A 214 -5.97 23.81 23.77
CA ARG A 214 -6.88 24.80 24.39
C ARG A 214 -7.32 24.47 25.82
N GLY A 215 -6.78 23.44 26.44
CA GLY A 215 -7.36 22.84 27.65
C GLY A 215 -6.51 22.87 28.93
N GLN A 216 -5.59 23.81 29.16
CA GLN A 216 -4.94 23.92 30.49
C GLN A 216 -4.18 25.24 30.72
N LEU A 217 -4.86 26.38 30.69
CA LEU A 217 -4.37 27.64 31.29
C LEU A 217 -5.53 28.36 32.01
N ALA A 218 -6.12 27.71 33.01
CA ALA A 218 -7.03 28.36 33.96
C ALA A 218 -6.93 27.65 35.31
N GLY A 219 -5.86 27.97 36.05
CA GLY A 219 -5.61 27.43 37.38
C GLY A 219 -4.49 28.16 38.09
N GLY A 220 -4.41 29.48 37.91
CA GLY A 220 -3.47 30.37 38.59
C GLY A 220 -4.20 31.22 39.63
N VAL A 221 -4.22 30.69 40.85
CA VAL A 221 -4.48 31.28 42.17
C VAL A 221 -4.58 32.82 42.23
N ILE A 222 -5.74 33.32 42.66
CA ILE A 222 -5.86 34.57 43.45
C ILE A 222 -6.87 34.29 44.55
N GLY A 223 -6.44 34.38 45.82
CA GLY A 223 -7.27 34.26 47.02
C GLY A 223 -6.67 33.32 48.04
#